data_AF-K9SU33-F1
#
_entry.id   AF-K9SU33-F1
#
_cell.length_a   1.000
_cell.length_b   1.000
_cell.length_c   1.000
_cell.angle_alpha   90.00
_cell.angle_beta   90.00
_cell.angle_gamma   90.00
#
_symmetry.space_group_name_H-M   'P 1'
#
loop_
_entity.id
_entity.type
_entity.pdbx_description
1 polymer ?
#
loop_
_entity_poly.entity_id
_entity_poly.type
_entity_poly.pdbx_seq_one_letter_code
_entity_poly.pdbx_strand_id
1 'polypeptide(L)' 'MRNSFQVIWLKTEQFVLSIPAQATLYILLWSLIIWLVYFTTYPAVHDSVHSLRHHTLGVSCH' A
#
# COMPACT_ATOMS: atom_id res chain seq x y z
N MET A 1 -26.45 16.21 26.32
CA MET A 1 -25.62 14.99 26.44
C MET A 1 -25.36 14.47 25.04
N ARG A 2 -24.11 14.10 24.70
CA ARG A 2 -23.75 13.63 23.35
C ARG A 2 -24.02 12.12 23.30
N ASN A 3 -24.86 11.65 22.36
CA ASN A 3 -25.23 10.24 22.24
C ASN A 3 -24.03 9.35 21.90
N SER A 4 -24.04 8.10 22.32
CA SER A 4 -22.93 7.14 22.11
C SER A 4 -22.51 7.01 20.65
N PHE A 5 -23.45 7.03 19.72
CA PHE A 5 -23.17 7.02 18.27
C PHE A 5 -22.33 8.22 17.81
N GLN A 6 -22.61 9.41 18.34
CA GLN A 6 -21.87 10.63 18.00
C GLN A 6 -20.44 10.58 18.55
N VAL A 7 -20.22 9.94 19.70
CA VAL A 7 -18.88 9.75 20.29
C VAL A 7 -18.05 8.77 19.46
N ILE A 8 -18.66 7.68 18.99
CA ILE A 8 -17.99 6.70 18.12
C ILE A 8 -17.58 7.36 16.80
N TRP A 9 -18.50 8.11 16.17
CA TRP A 9 -18.23 8.80 14.91
C TRP A 9 -17.03 9.74 15.00
N LEU A 10 -16.99 10.60 16.02
CA LEU A 10 -15.88 11.54 16.23
C LEU A 10 -14.55 10.84 16.47
N LYS A 11 -14.55 9.73 17.21
CA LYS A 11 -13.33 8.94 17.43
C LYS A 11 -12.83 8.31 16.13
N THR A 12 -13.74 7.80 15.31
CA THR A 12 -13.40 7.25 13.99
C THR A 12 -12.85 8.34 13.08
N GLU A 13 -13.48 9.52 13.03
CA GLU A 13 -12.96 10.67 12.27
C GLU A 13 -11.57 11.07 12.73
N GLN A 14 -11.35 11.22 14.04
CA GLN A 14 -10.03 11.57 14.60
C GLN A 14 -8.97 10.53 14.26
N PHE A 15 -9.32 9.24 14.26
CA PHE A 15 -8.40 8.17 13.90
C PHE A 15 -8.08 8.19 12.40
N VAL A 16 -9.09 8.26 11.53
CA VAL A 16 -8.90 8.24 10.07
C VAL A 16 -8.14 9.49 9.59
N LEU A 17 -8.45 10.66 10.16
CA LEU A 17 -7.75 11.91 9.89
C LEU A 17 -6.41 12.00 10.61
N SER A 18 -6.06 11.05 11.48
CA SER A 18 -4.76 11.07 12.14
C SER A 18 -3.63 10.86 11.13
N ILE A 19 -2.54 11.60 11.31
CA ILE A 19 -1.32 11.45 10.53
C ILE A 19 -0.80 9.99 10.49
N PRO A 20 -0.77 9.21 11.60
CA PRO A 20 -0.30 7.82 11.52
C PRO A 20 -1.20 6.93 10.66
N ALA A 21 -2.52 7.11 10.70
CA ALA A 21 -3.44 6.35 9.85
C ALA A 21 -3.23 6.69 8.37
N GLN A 22 -3.13 8.00 8.05
CA GLN A 22 -2.83 8.45 6.70
C GLN A 22 -1.47 7.91 6.21
N ALA A 23 -0.41 8.01 7.00
CA ALA A 23 0.92 7.49 6.67
C ALA A 23 0.89 5.98 6.41
N THR A 24 0.16 5.23 7.23
CA THR A 24 -0.01 3.77 7.05
C THR A 24 -0.70 3.48 5.72
N LEU A 25 -1.78 4.18 5.39
CA LEU A 25 -2.48 4.02 4.11
C LEU A 25 -1.57 4.35 2.92
N TYR A 26 -0.76 5.41 3.02
CA TYR A 26 0.22 5.76 1.99
C TYR A 26 1.28 4.67 1.82
N ILE A 27 1.84 4.15 2.90
CA ILE A 27 2.83 3.07 2.84
C ILE A 27 2.22 1.83 2.17
N LEU A 28 1.01 1.43 2.59
CA LEU A 28 0.31 0.28 2.01
C LEU A 28 0.04 0.46 0.52
N LEU A 29 -0.41 1.66 0.11
CA LEU A 29 -0.64 1.99 -1.29
C LEU A 29 0.66 1.90 -2.10
N TRP A 30 1.76 2.47 -1.60
CA TRP A 30 3.06 2.39 -2.25
C TRP A 30 3.58 0.96 -2.35
N SER A 31 3.46 0.16 -1.28
CA SER A 31 3.82 -1.25 -1.30
C SER A 31 3.02 -2.01 -2.36
N LEU A 32 1.72 -1.74 -2.50
CA LEU A 32 0.87 -2.37 -3.51
C LEU A 32 1.28 -1.97 -4.93
N ILE A 33 1.58 -0.70 -5.17
CA ILE A 33 2.05 -0.21 -6.48
C ILE A 33 3.39 -0.87 -6.84
N ILE A 34 4.34 -0.89 -5.91
CA ILE A 34 5.64 -1.54 -6.12
C ILE A 34 5.43 -3.02 -6.43
N TRP A 35 4.61 -3.72 -5.64
CA TRP A 35 4.30 -5.12 -5.88
C TRP A 35 3.70 -5.34 -7.27
N LEU A 36 2.74 -4.52 -7.69
CA LEU A 36 2.11 -4.62 -9.00
C LEU A 36 3.12 -4.40 -10.13
N VAL A 37 3.92 -3.34 -10.06
CA VAL A 37 4.94 -3.03 -11.07
C VAL A 37 5.97 -4.16 -11.16
N TYR A 38 6.35 -4.71 -10.02
CA TYR A 38 7.40 -5.69 -9.91
C TYR A 38 6.98 -7.11 -10.36
N PHE A 39 5.68 -7.43 -10.24
CA PHE A 39 5.11 -8.73 -10.60
C PHE A 39 4.12 -8.70 -11.78
N THR A 40 3.98 -7.57 -12.47
CA THR A 40 3.10 -7.47 -13.64
C THR A 40 3.52 -8.41 -14.77
N THR A 41 2.53 -8.90 -15.53
CA THR A 41 2.73 -9.69 -16.76
C THR A 41 2.67 -8.84 -18.02
N TYR A 42 2.45 -7.53 -17.90
CA TYR A 42 2.44 -6.62 -19.04
C TYR A 42 3.87 -6.45 -19.60
N PRO A 43 4.14 -6.85 -20.86
CA PRO A 43 5.51 -7.03 -21.37
C PRO A 43 6.40 -5.81 -21.21
N ALA A 44 5.91 -4.62 -21.56
CA ALA A 44 6.74 -3.41 -21.52
C ALA A 44 7.25 -3.06 -20.11
N VAL A 45 6.41 -3.26 -19.09
CA VAL A 45 6.81 -3.01 -17.69
C VAL A 45 7.59 -4.20 -17.15
N HIS A 46 7.13 -5.43 -17.40
CA HIS A 46 7.80 -6.65 -17.01
C HIS A 46 9.27 -6.64 -17.45
N ASP A 47 9.54 -6.40 -18.73
CA ASP A 47 10.88 -6.45 -19.30
C ASP A 47 11.79 -5.37 -18.70
N SER A 48 11.21 -4.20 -18.39
CA SER A 48 11.92 -3.09 -17.76
C SER A 48 12.35 -3.39 -16.32
N VAL A 49 11.57 -4.17 -15.57
CA VAL A 49 11.88 -4.56 -14.18
C VAL A 49 12.47 -5.96 -14.05
N HIS A 50 12.54 -6.72 -15.15
CA HIS A 50 12.97 -8.11 -15.16
C HIS A 50 14.39 -8.30 -14.62
N SER A 51 15.33 -7.43 -15.03
CA SER A 51 16.71 -7.45 -14.55
C SER A 51 16.79 -7.19 -13.04
N LEU A 52 16.04 -6.20 -12.55
CA LEU A 52 15.96 -5.90 -11.12
C LEU A 52 15.41 -7.10 -10.34
N ARG A 53 14.43 -7.80 -10.92
CA ARG A 53 13.82 -8.98 -10.31
C ARG A 53 14.81 -10.13 -10.13
N HIS A 54 15.63 -10.42 -11.13
CA HIS A 54 16.69 -11.43 -11.04
C HIS A 54 17.75 -11.13 -10.00
N HIS A 55 18.02 -9.86 -9.73
CA HIS A 55 19.03 -9.45 -8.74
C HIS A 55 18.46 -9.30 -7.32
N THR A 56 17.15 -9.46 -7.14
CA THR A 56 16.53 -9.33 -5.83
C THR A 56 16.48 -10.69 -5.13
N LEU A 57 17.20 -10.79 -4.03
CA LEU A 57 17.27 -12.00 -3.22
C LEU A 57 15.87 -12.43 -2.75
N GLY A 58 15.57 -13.72 -2.90
CA GLY A 58 14.30 -14.32 -2.46
C GLY A 58 13.14 -14.14 -3.44
N VAL A 59 13.33 -13.47 -4.57
CA VAL A 59 12.32 -13.40 -5.63
C VAL A 59 12.65 -14.42 -6.71
N SER A 60 11.83 -15.47 -6.81
CA SER A 60 11.93 -16.40 -7.93
C SER A 60 11.49 -15.71 -9.22
N CYS A 61 12.38 -15.69 -10.20
CA CYS A 61 12.04 -15.56 -11.62
C CYS A 61 11.98 -16.95 -12.26
N HIS A 62 11.36 -17.03 -13.44
CA HIS A 62 11.15 -18.24 -14.24
C HIS A 62 12.36 -19.20 -14.23
#